data_AF-A0AAV0T1U2-F1
#
_entry.id   AF-A0AAV0T1U2-F1
#
_cell.length_a   1.000
_cell.length_b   1.000
_cell.length_c   1.000
_cell.angle_alpha   90.00
_cell.angle_beta   90.00
_cell.angle_gamma   90.00
#
_symmetry.space_group_name_H-M   'P 1'
#
loop_
_entity.id
_entity.type
_entity.pdbx_description
1 polymer ?
#
loop_
_entity_poly.entity_id
_entity_poly.type
_entity_poly.pdbx_seq_one_letter_code
_entity_poly.pdbx_strand_id
1 'polypeptide(L)'
;MNQTLKGYMAAVATVDYHLYGDYVASTSSDTIVNQINVTAQGGVDGLQVLKTTQSAFVDFFRDEYTTLMDASDRLMSTCITAAWTYNPNAVCEDFVTKAAEGAAEKNIAGPADMGVPSPAVQFLVFKMVEAVLERCLYVKDIKITMPNIHNNPIYLSRFGCKNIHTHGEVFLPTEDPHGIISSSIVCI
;
A
#
# COMPACT_ATOMS: atom_id res chain seq x y z
N MET A 1 30.31 1.95 18.91
CA MET A 1 29.99 3.11 18.04
C MET A 1 28.74 2.72 17.26
N ASN A 2 27.54 2.98 17.79
CA ASN A 2 26.29 2.66 17.11
C ASN A 2 25.78 3.93 16.43
N GLN A 3 26.00 4.04 15.12
CA GLN A 3 25.33 5.04 14.31
C GLN A 3 24.03 4.43 13.79
N THR A 4 22.92 4.78 14.44
CA THR A 4 21.58 4.52 13.89
C THR A 4 21.38 5.47 12.71
N LEU A 5 21.38 4.94 11.49
CA LEU A 5 20.98 5.67 10.30
C LEU A 5 19.50 6.03 10.43
N LYS A 6 19.22 7.30 10.78
CA LYS A 6 17.86 7.87 10.69
C LYS A 6 17.53 8.08 9.21
N GLY A 7 16.90 7.08 8.60
CA GLY A 7 16.23 7.26 7.31
C GLY A 7 15.13 8.31 7.47
N TYR A 8 15.29 9.45 6.80
CA TYR A 8 14.26 10.48 6.71
C TYR A 8 13.17 9.97 5.76
N MET A 9 12.04 9.53 6.30
CA MET A 9 10.82 9.29 5.53
C MET A 9 10.04 10.60 5.51
N ALA A 10 10.23 11.42 4.48
CA ALA A 10 9.36 12.55 4.22
C ALA A 10 8.09 12.03 3.53
N ALA A 11 7.12 11.54 4.31
CA ALA A 11 5.78 11.31 3.80
C ALA A 11 5.08 12.67 3.68
N VAL A 12 5.03 13.23 2.47
CA VAL A 12 4.05 14.28 2.16
C VAL A 12 2.74 13.57 1.90
N ALA A 13 1.98 13.29 2.96
CA ALA A 13 0.58 12.89 2.84
C ALA A 13 -0.21 14.13 2.39
N THR A 14 -0.57 14.19 1.11
CA THR A 14 -1.48 15.22 0.59
C THR A 14 -2.89 14.70 0.80
N VAL A 15 -3.66 15.38 1.67
CA VAL A 15 -5.07 15.05 1.91
C VAL A 15 -5.91 15.94 1.02
N ASP A 16 -6.39 15.39 -0.09
CA ASP A 16 -7.33 16.08 -0.98
C ASP A 16 -8.77 15.79 -0.56
N TYR A 17 -9.43 16.78 0.03
CA TYR A 17 -10.87 16.74 0.28
C TYR A 17 -11.60 17.15 -1.00
N HIS A 18 -12.30 16.20 -1.64
CA HIS A 18 -13.19 16.50 -2.75
C HIS A 18 -14.65 16.50 -2.29
N LEU A 19 -15.28 17.67 -2.30
CA LEU A 19 -16.72 17.84 -2.13
C LEU A 19 -17.40 17.75 -3.50
N TYR A 20 -18.10 16.64 -3.76
CA TYR A 20 -18.99 16.52 -4.92
C TYR A 20 -20.41 16.87 -4.51
N GLY A 21 -21.13 17.60 -5.36
CA GLY A 21 -22.56 17.92 -5.17
C GLY A 21 -23.30 17.85 -6.50
N ASP A 22 -24.32 16.99 -6.56
CA ASP A 22 -25.19 16.86 -7.73
C ASP A 22 -26.43 17.73 -7.57
N TYR A 23 -26.76 18.52 -8.60
CA TYR A 23 -27.95 19.39 -8.64
C TYR A 23 -29.04 18.76 -9.49
N VAL A 24 -30.19 18.45 -8.88
CA VAL A 24 -31.39 18.02 -9.61
C VAL A 24 -32.46 19.10 -9.46
N ALA A 25 -32.69 19.89 -10.52
CA ALA A 25 -33.84 20.78 -10.57
C ALA A 25 -35.07 20.00 -11.08
N SER A 26 -36.06 19.78 -10.21
CA SER A 26 -37.41 19.36 -10.62
C SER A 26 -38.37 20.54 -10.54
N THR A 27 -38.98 20.90 -11.67
CA THR A 27 -40.05 21.89 -11.74
C THR A 27 -41.39 21.24 -11.36
N SER A 28 -41.61 21.04 -10.07
CA SER A 28 -42.92 20.74 -9.48
C SER A 28 -42.96 21.33 -8.07
N SER A 29 -44.16 21.67 -7.58
CA SER A 29 -44.41 22.34 -6.30
C SER A 29 -44.09 21.48 -5.06
N ASP A 30 -43.09 20.63 -5.17
CA ASP A 30 -42.58 19.77 -4.12
C ASP A 30 -41.50 20.55 -3.36
N THR A 31 -41.53 20.47 -2.03
CA THR A 31 -40.50 21.01 -1.15
C THR A 31 -39.12 20.71 -1.74
N ILE A 32 -38.36 21.75 -2.10
CA ILE A 32 -36.97 21.58 -2.51
C ILE A 32 -36.22 21.11 -1.27
N VAL A 33 -36.11 19.80 -1.10
CA VAL A 33 -35.15 19.24 -0.16
C VAL A 33 -33.81 19.44 -0.83
N ASN A 34 -33.07 20.47 -0.43
CA ASN A 34 -31.66 20.63 -0.79
C ASN A 34 -30.88 19.47 -0.16
N GLN A 35 -30.92 18.28 -0.75
CA GLN A 35 -30.07 17.17 -0.37
C GLN A 35 -28.69 17.37 -0.99
N ILE A 36 -27.81 18.02 -0.24
CA ILE A 36 -26.39 18.04 -0.56
C ILE A 36 -25.84 16.67 -0.14
N ASN A 37 -25.49 15.83 -1.11
CA ASN A 37 -24.78 14.58 -0.84
C ASN A 37 -23.29 14.87 -0.67
N VAL A 38 -22.82 14.92 0.57
CA VAL A 38 -21.39 15.07 0.88
C VAL A 38 -20.74 13.71 0.98
N THR A 39 -19.67 13.50 0.21
CA THR A 39 -18.81 12.31 0.33
C THR A 39 -17.44 12.75 0.83
N ALA A 40 -16.95 12.11 1.90
CA ALA A 40 -15.60 12.31 2.39
C ALA A 40 -14.70 11.15 1.93
N GLN A 41 -13.51 11.48 1.44
CA GLN A 41 -12.49 10.51 1.03
C GLN A 41 -11.18 10.80 1.77
N GLY A 42 -10.43 9.75 2.04
CA GLY A 42 -9.06 9.81 2.54
C GLY A 42 -8.17 8.87 1.73
N GLY A 43 -6.86 9.00 1.87
CA GLY A 43 -5.94 8.18 1.11
C GLY A 43 -4.48 8.49 1.35
N VAL A 44 -3.66 7.67 0.73
CA VAL A 44 -2.21 7.84 0.62
C VAL A 44 -1.88 7.73 -0.86
N ASP A 45 -1.13 8.67 -1.40
CA ASP A 45 -0.66 8.60 -2.79
C ASP A 45 0.85 8.80 -2.86
N GLY A 46 1.51 7.98 -3.65
CA GLY A 46 2.96 8.09 -3.89
C GLY A 46 3.85 7.68 -2.71
N LEU A 47 3.36 6.90 -1.72
CA LEU A 47 4.19 6.49 -0.59
C LEU A 47 5.18 5.40 -1.01
N GLN A 48 6.43 5.79 -1.20
CA GLN A 48 7.52 4.88 -1.56
C GLN A 48 8.13 4.23 -0.33
N VAL A 49 8.17 2.89 -0.33
CA VAL A 49 8.75 2.09 0.75
C VAL A 49 9.63 0.97 0.19
N LEU A 50 10.63 0.57 0.99
CA LEU A 50 11.52 -0.54 0.68
C LEU A 50 11.80 -1.35 1.94
N LYS A 51 11.65 -2.67 1.83
CA LYS A 51 12.12 -3.68 2.80
C LYS A 51 13.31 -4.41 2.20
N THR A 52 14.40 -4.51 2.96
CA THR A 52 15.62 -5.22 2.54
C THR A 52 15.58 -6.72 2.86
N THR A 53 14.58 -7.19 3.60
CA THR A 53 14.38 -8.58 4.00
C THR A 53 12.94 -8.80 4.46
N GLN A 54 12.60 -9.99 4.93
CA GLN A 54 11.29 -10.38 5.44
C GLN A 54 10.18 -10.25 4.38
N SER A 55 10.57 -10.44 3.12
CA SER A 55 9.66 -10.63 2.01
C SER A 55 10.04 -11.90 1.28
N ALA A 56 9.07 -12.78 1.08
CA ALA A 56 9.25 -14.01 0.33
C ALA A 56 8.32 -14.02 -0.89
N PHE A 57 8.62 -14.89 -1.84
CA PHE A 57 7.72 -15.32 -2.89
C PHE A 57 8.16 -16.73 -3.32
N VAL A 58 7.42 -17.72 -2.84
CA VAL A 58 7.73 -19.15 -3.02
C VAL A 58 6.44 -19.92 -3.32
N ASP A 59 6.57 -21.16 -3.78
CA ASP A 59 5.45 -22.10 -3.93
C ASP A 59 4.31 -21.58 -4.83
N PHE A 60 4.68 -20.82 -5.86
CA PHE A 60 3.74 -20.37 -6.89
C PHE A 60 3.58 -21.41 -7.99
N PHE A 61 2.48 -21.32 -8.73
CA PHE A 61 2.20 -22.15 -9.89
C PHE A 61 3.32 -22.02 -10.94
N ARG A 62 3.75 -23.14 -11.51
CA ARG A 62 4.80 -23.19 -12.54
C ARG A 62 4.28 -23.87 -13.79
N ASP A 63 4.49 -23.20 -14.92
CA ASP A 63 4.26 -23.71 -16.25
C ASP A 63 5.56 -23.75 -17.07
N GLU A 64 5.44 -24.05 -18.36
CA GLU A 64 6.55 -24.11 -19.32
C GLU A 64 7.27 -22.77 -19.58
N TYR A 65 6.68 -21.64 -19.18
CA TYR A 65 7.27 -20.29 -19.32
C TYR A 65 7.83 -19.73 -18.00
N THR A 66 7.66 -20.46 -16.90
CA THR A 66 8.03 -19.99 -15.57
C THR A 66 9.52 -20.19 -15.32
N THR A 67 10.31 -19.12 -15.47
CA THR A 67 11.75 -19.11 -15.15
C THR A 67 12.07 -18.54 -13.77
N LEU A 68 11.07 -17.98 -13.09
CA LEU A 68 11.24 -17.35 -11.78
C LEU A 68 11.58 -18.43 -10.74
N MET A 69 12.64 -18.20 -9.98
CA MET A 69 13.05 -19.07 -8.88
C MET A 69 12.29 -18.68 -7.60
N ASP A 70 12.10 -19.66 -6.71
CA ASP A 70 11.64 -19.38 -5.35
C ASP A 70 12.62 -18.43 -4.65
N ALA A 71 12.08 -17.44 -3.96
CA ALA A 71 12.83 -16.51 -3.11
C ALA A 71 12.24 -16.56 -1.70
N SER A 72 12.89 -17.29 -0.79
CA SER A 72 12.50 -17.35 0.62
C SER A 72 12.81 -16.04 1.36
N ASP A 73 13.71 -15.22 0.83
CA ASP A 73 13.94 -13.84 1.23
C ASP A 73 14.34 -12.99 0.00
N ARG A 74 13.82 -11.77 -0.09
CA ARG A 74 14.11 -10.81 -1.15
C ARG A 74 13.83 -9.37 -0.71
N LEU A 75 14.35 -8.42 -1.47
CA LEU A 75 13.93 -7.03 -1.39
C LEU A 75 12.49 -6.89 -1.87
N MET A 76 11.74 -6.01 -1.23
CA MET A 76 10.41 -5.59 -1.65
C MET A 76 10.38 -4.07 -1.68
N SER A 77 10.09 -3.49 -2.83
CA SER A 77 9.89 -2.05 -2.97
C SER A 77 8.56 -1.79 -3.68
N THR A 78 7.87 -0.73 -3.26
CA THR A 78 6.55 -0.36 -3.81
C THR A 78 6.30 1.13 -3.64
N CYS A 79 5.44 1.66 -4.52
CA CYS A 79 4.88 3.00 -4.44
C CYS A 79 3.38 2.89 -4.16
N ILE A 80 2.98 3.06 -2.91
CA ILE A 80 1.63 2.75 -2.45
C ILE A 80 0.68 3.89 -2.83
N THR A 81 -0.42 3.52 -3.48
CA THR A 81 -1.59 4.38 -3.65
C THR A 81 -2.80 3.69 -3.03
N ALA A 82 -3.40 4.30 -2.02
CA ALA A 82 -4.59 3.85 -1.34
C ALA A 82 -5.62 4.99 -1.27
N ALA A 83 -6.88 4.68 -1.51
CA ALA A 83 -7.99 5.61 -1.37
C ALA A 83 -9.16 4.89 -0.70
N TRP A 84 -9.83 5.56 0.22
CA TRP A 84 -11.01 5.04 0.89
C TRP A 84 -12.08 6.13 1.00
N THR A 85 -13.33 5.68 0.98
CA THR A 85 -14.50 6.53 1.14
C THR A 85 -15.11 6.29 2.52
N TYR A 86 -15.53 7.34 3.19
CA TYR A 86 -16.22 7.23 4.48
C TYR A 86 -17.75 7.16 4.29
N ASN A 87 -18.43 6.50 5.22
CA ASN A 87 -19.88 6.52 5.28
C ASN A 87 -20.40 7.92 5.71
N PRO A 88 -21.65 8.30 5.40
CA PRO A 88 -22.18 9.63 5.73
C PRO A 88 -22.19 9.95 7.22
N ASN A 89 -22.30 8.93 8.09
CA ASN A 89 -22.31 9.11 9.54
C ASN A 89 -20.96 9.61 10.08
N ALA A 90 -19.87 9.38 9.34
CA ALA A 90 -18.53 9.85 9.68
C ALA A 90 -18.42 11.38 9.72
N VAL A 91 -19.25 12.09 8.95
CA VAL A 91 -19.18 13.56 8.82
C VAL A 91 -19.75 14.27 10.05
N CYS A 92 -20.53 13.55 10.87
CA CYS A 92 -21.21 14.08 12.04
C CYS A 92 -20.41 13.95 13.34
N GLU A 93 -19.36 13.12 13.35
CA GLU A 93 -18.53 12.83 14.51
C GLU A 93 -17.08 13.30 14.25
N ASP A 94 -16.37 13.69 15.30
CA ASP A 94 -14.95 14.11 15.25
C ASP A 94 -14.07 12.95 14.74
N PHE A 95 -14.00 12.78 13.42
CA PHE A 95 -13.38 11.59 12.82
C PHE A 95 -11.85 11.73 12.74
N VAL A 96 -11.13 10.69 13.16
CA VAL A 96 -9.66 10.66 13.17
C VAL A 96 -9.15 10.14 11.82
N THR A 97 -8.93 11.02 10.83
CA THR A 97 -8.27 10.70 9.55
C THR A 97 -6.95 9.95 9.72
N LYS A 98 -6.14 10.40 10.69
CA LYS A 98 -4.79 9.88 10.94
C LYS A 98 -4.74 8.41 11.40
N ALA A 99 -5.86 7.87 11.90
CA ALA A 99 -5.90 6.49 12.39
C ALA A 99 -5.82 5.47 11.24
N ALA A 100 -6.43 5.77 10.10
CA ALA A 100 -6.41 4.92 8.90
C ALA A 100 -5.03 4.93 8.23
N GLU A 101 -4.42 6.11 8.08
CA GLU A 101 -3.08 6.28 7.49
C GLU A 101 -2.01 5.51 8.29
N GLY A 102 -1.93 5.77 9.60
CA GLY A 102 -0.99 5.08 10.47
C GLY A 102 -1.26 3.57 10.59
N ALA A 103 -2.47 3.12 10.26
CA ALA A 103 -2.78 1.70 10.22
C ALA A 103 -2.17 0.99 9.03
N ALA A 104 -2.28 1.59 7.84
CA ALA A 104 -1.73 1.05 6.61
C ALA A 104 -0.20 0.96 6.68
N GLU A 105 0.46 2.01 7.17
CA GLU A 105 1.93 2.09 7.21
C GLU A 105 2.58 1.05 8.15
N LYS A 106 2.01 0.86 9.34
CA LYS A 106 2.59 -0.02 10.37
C LYS A 106 2.68 -1.49 9.94
N ASN A 107 1.81 -1.93 9.03
CA ASN A 107 1.79 -3.32 8.57
C ASN A 107 2.91 -3.65 7.58
N ILE A 108 3.51 -2.65 6.93
CA ILE A 108 4.59 -2.86 5.96
C ILE A 108 5.87 -3.23 6.69
N ALA A 109 6.31 -2.38 7.60
CA ALA A 109 7.58 -2.52 8.30
C ALA A 109 7.49 -3.48 9.50
N GLY A 110 6.39 -3.45 10.26
CA GLY A 110 6.31 -4.11 11.56
C GLY A 110 7.08 -3.35 12.66
N PRO A 111 7.36 -3.99 13.81
CA PRO A 111 8.20 -3.42 14.86
C PRO A 111 9.60 -3.05 14.34
N ALA A 112 10.16 -1.92 14.75
CA ALA A 112 11.42 -1.42 14.18
C ALA A 112 12.64 -2.32 14.47
N ASP A 113 12.58 -3.14 15.50
CA ASP A 113 13.62 -4.07 15.94
C ASP A 113 13.51 -5.45 15.29
N MET A 114 12.29 -5.91 15.00
CA MET A 114 12.04 -7.27 14.52
C MET A 114 11.54 -7.34 13.07
N GLY A 115 10.84 -6.31 12.62
CA GLY A 115 10.06 -6.27 11.40
C GLY A 115 8.91 -7.29 11.36
N VAL A 116 8.34 -7.50 10.17
CA VAL A 116 7.26 -8.48 9.95
C VAL A 116 7.45 -9.25 8.64
N PRO A 117 7.40 -10.60 8.64
CA PRO A 117 7.44 -11.40 7.42
C PRO A 117 6.22 -11.20 6.53
N SER A 118 6.45 -11.19 5.22
CA SER A 118 5.39 -11.13 4.19
C SER A 118 5.64 -12.20 3.11
N PRO A 119 4.79 -13.24 3.00
CA PRO A 119 4.97 -14.32 2.02
C PRO A 119 4.61 -13.94 0.59
N ALA A 120 3.86 -12.85 0.41
CA ALA A 120 3.47 -12.29 -0.88
C ALA A 120 3.04 -10.82 -0.71
N VAL A 121 3.06 -10.04 -1.78
CA VAL A 121 2.54 -8.65 -1.75
C VAL A 121 1.04 -8.64 -1.53
N GLN A 122 0.31 -9.63 -2.07
CA GLN A 122 -1.13 -9.83 -1.84
C GLN A 122 -1.46 -10.00 -0.35
N PHE A 123 -0.64 -10.75 0.38
CA PHE A 123 -0.79 -10.90 1.84
C PHE A 123 -0.63 -9.56 2.55
N LEU A 124 0.39 -8.78 2.16
CA LEU A 124 0.61 -7.48 2.76
C LEU A 124 -0.53 -6.49 2.46
N VAL A 125 -1.01 -6.45 1.21
CA VAL A 125 -2.21 -5.69 0.81
C VAL A 125 -3.40 -6.05 1.70
N PHE A 126 -3.66 -7.35 1.89
CA PHE A 126 -4.73 -7.83 2.75
C PHE A 126 -4.57 -7.32 4.19
N LYS A 127 -3.37 -7.45 4.78
CA LYS A 127 -3.10 -6.99 6.16
C LYS A 127 -3.20 -5.49 6.34
N MET A 128 -2.79 -4.71 5.33
CA MET A 128 -2.96 -3.26 5.34
C MET A 128 -4.45 -2.87 5.33
N VAL A 129 -5.25 -3.50 4.46
CA VAL A 129 -6.69 -3.24 4.37
C VAL A 129 -7.41 -3.67 5.66
N GLU A 130 -7.13 -4.87 6.17
CA GLU A 130 -7.67 -5.38 7.43
C GLU A 130 -7.43 -4.38 8.57
N ALA A 131 -6.20 -3.90 8.73
CA ALA A 131 -5.87 -2.96 9.80
C ALA A 131 -6.52 -1.58 9.65
N VAL A 132 -6.77 -1.12 8.42
CA VAL A 132 -7.53 0.13 8.19
C VAL A 132 -8.97 -0.06 8.64
N LEU A 133 -9.62 -1.14 8.22
CA LEU A 133 -11.02 -1.44 8.55
C LEU A 133 -11.22 -1.68 10.05
N GLU A 134 -10.27 -2.33 10.73
CA GLU A 134 -10.32 -2.53 12.18
C GLU A 134 -10.20 -1.23 12.98
N ARG A 135 -9.41 -0.26 12.49
CA ARG A 135 -9.17 1.02 13.19
C ARG A 135 -10.13 2.12 12.80
N CYS A 136 -10.78 2.01 11.64
CA CYS A 136 -11.66 3.04 11.12
C CYS A 136 -13.00 2.45 10.67
N LEU A 137 -13.92 2.34 11.63
CA LEU A 137 -15.27 1.77 11.43
C LEU A 137 -16.12 2.55 10.42
N TYR A 138 -15.73 3.78 10.11
CA TYR A 138 -16.46 4.64 9.18
C TYR A 138 -16.07 4.42 7.72
N VAL A 139 -15.01 3.64 7.44
CA VAL A 139 -14.64 3.32 6.06
C VAL A 139 -15.73 2.47 5.43
N LYS A 140 -16.29 2.96 4.32
CA LYS A 140 -17.30 2.30 3.50
C LYS A 140 -16.65 1.41 2.42
N ASP A 141 -15.61 1.93 1.79
CA ASP A 141 -14.86 1.22 0.77
C ASP A 141 -13.40 1.66 0.79
N ILE A 142 -12.52 0.76 0.37
CA ILE A 142 -11.08 1.00 0.25
C ILE A 142 -10.53 0.32 -0.99
N LYS A 143 -9.72 1.06 -1.74
CA LYS A 143 -8.91 0.58 -2.86
C LYS A 143 -7.44 0.83 -2.55
N ILE A 144 -6.60 -0.16 -2.82
CA ILE A 144 -5.15 -0.05 -2.66
C ILE A 144 -4.44 -0.67 -3.85
N THR A 145 -3.35 -0.04 -4.29
CA THR A 145 -2.47 -0.49 -5.37
C THR A 145 -1.02 -0.42 -4.89
N MET A 146 -0.28 -1.50 -5.13
CA MET A 146 1.11 -1.70 -4.74
C MET A 146 1.89 -2.30 -5.92
N PRO A 147 2.57 -1.46 -6.74
CA PRO A 147 3.50 -1.96 -7.73
C PRO A 147 4.70 -2.61 -7.03
N ASN A 148 5.11 -3.81 -7.45
CA ASN A 148 6.32 -4.46 -6.97
C ASN A 148 7.52 -4.00 -7.80
N ILE A 149 8.15 -2.91 -7.37
CA ILE A 149 9.32 -2.29 -8.02
C ILE A 149 10.53 -3.20 -7.81
N HIS A 150 11.06 -3.74 -8.90
CA HIS A 150 12.07 -4.77 -8.83
C HIS A 150 13.44 -4.21 -8.48
N ASN A 151 14.07 -4.83 -7.49
CA ASN A 151 15.47 -4.62 -7.14
C ASN A 151 16.17 -5.97 -7.23
N ASN A 152 16.51 -6.37 -8.46
CA ASN A 152 17.02 -7.73 -8.71
C ASN A 152 18.52 -7.82 -8.41
N PRO A 153 19.00 -8.89 -7.76
CA PRO A 153 20.42 -9.04 -7.48
C PRO A 153 21.23 -9.20 -8.77
N ILE A 154 22.33 -8.46 -8.88
CA ILE A 154 23.18 -8.51 -10.07
C ILE A 154 24.02 -9.80 -10.07
N TYR A 155 24.07 -10.47 -11.22
CA TYR A 155 24.95 -11.62 -11.43
C TYR A 155 26.37 -11.16 -11.77
N LEU A 156 27.27 -11.23 -10.78
CA LEU A 156 28.64 -10.70 -10.88
C LEU A 156 29.68 -11.67 -11.46
N SER A 157 29.26 -12.87 -11.87
CA SER A 157 30.19 -13.93 -12.31
C SER A 157 31.03 -13.53 -13.53
N ARG A 158 30.50 -12.65 -14.40
CA ARG A 158 31.22 -12.10 -15.56
C ARG A 158 32.48 -11.34 -15.18
N PHE A 159 32.57 -10.87 -13.93
CA PHE A 159 33.71 -10.15 -13.38
C PHE A 159 34.60 -11.03 -12.48
N GLY A 160 34.31 -12.34 -12.38
CA GLY A 160 34.99 -13.23 -11.43
C GLY A 160 34.58 -13.01 -9.98
N CYS A 161 33.51 -12.25 -9.72
CA CYS A 161 33.00 -11.95 -8.40
C CYS A 161 31.70 -12.72 -8.08
N LYS A 162 31.34 -12.78 -6.80
CA LYS A 162 30.07 -13.35 -6.33
C LYS A 162 29.30 -12.29 -5.56
N ASN A 163 27.98 -12.36 -5.68
CA ASN A 163 27.06 -11.63 -4.81
C ASN A 163 26.79 -12.55 -3.62
N ILE A 164 27.39 -12.27 -2.45
CA ILE A 164 27.64 -13.32 -1.44
C ILE A 164 26.42 -13.56 -0.54
N HIS A 165 25.67 -12.51 -0.20
CA HIS A 165 24.46 -12.63 0.59
C HIS A 165 23.40 -13.48 -0.14
N THR A 166 22.57 -14.22 0.60
CA THR A 166 21.59 -15.17 0.04
C THR A 166 20.59 -14.51 -0.91
N HIS A 167 20.19 -13.28 -0.62
CA HIS A 167 19.34 -12.45 -1.49
C HIS A 167 20.13 -11.38 -2.27
N GLY A 168 21.45 -11.30 -2.11
CA GLY A 168 22.35 -10.32 -2.73
C GLY A 168 22.68 -9.09 -1.87
N GLU A 169 23.73 -8.37 -2.28
CA GLU A 169 24.28 -7.14 -1.69
C GLU A 169 24.28 -6.01 -2.74
N VAL A 170 24.45 -6.37 -4.02
CA VAL A 170 24.38 -5.45 -5.16
C VAL A 170 23.12 -5.76 -5.98
N PHE A 171 22.32 -4.72 -6.21
CA PHE A 171 21.02 -4.80 -6.87
C PHE A 171 20.92 -3.84 -8.05
N LEU A 172 20.07 -4.20 -9.01
CA LEU A 172 19.66 -3.34 -10.12
C LEU A 172 18.22 -2.88 -9.88
N PRO A 173 17.99 -1.61 -9.50
CA PRO A 173 16.66 -1.03 -9.48
C PRO A 173 16.09 -0.98 -10.90
N THR A 174 14.90 -1.54 -11.08
CA THR A 174 14.21 -1.60 -12.37
C THR A 174 12.79 -1.08 -12.16
N GLU A 175 12.50 0.06 -12.79
CA GLU A 175 11.17 0.68 -12.74
C GLU A 175 10.18 -0.11 -13.60
N ASP A 176 10.58 -0.50 -14.81
CA ASP A 176 9.75 -1.26 -15.74
C ASP A 176 10.47 -2.48 -16.36
N PRO A 177 9.75 -3.60 -16.57
CA PRO A 177 8.37 -3.84 -16.14
C PRO A 177 8.29 -4.07 -14.62
N HIS A 178 7.13 -3.80 -14.01
CA HIS A 178 6.83 -4.14 -12.63
C HIS A 178 5.49 -4.87 -12.50
N GLY A 179 5.38 -5.75 -11.51
CA GLY A 179 4.09 -6.37 -11.17
C GLY A 179 3.17 -5.35 -10.49
N ILE A 180 1.87 -5.37 -10.77
CA ILE A 180 0.88 -4.52 -10.08
C ILE A 180 -0.03 -5.40 -9.25
N ILE A 181 -0.09 -5.14 -7.94
CA ILE A 181 -1.01 -5.82 -7.03
C ILE A 181 -2.03 -4.80 -6.54
N SER A 182 -3.32 -5.09 -6.72
CA SER A 182 -4.39 -4.21 -6.28
C SER A 182 -5.49 -4.96 -5.54
N SER A 183 -6.15 -4.28 -4.62
CA SER A 183 -7.35 -4.78 -3.94
C SER A 183 -8.41 -3.67 -3.86
N SER A 184 -9.68 -4.06 -3.86
CA SER A 184 -10.82 -3.18 -3.65
C SER A 184 -11.85 -3.91 -2.80
N ILE A 185 -12.18 -3.34 -1.64
CA ILE A 185 -13.11 -3.92 -0.67
C ILE A 185 -14.24 -2.92 -0.43
N VAL A 186 -15.46 -3.44 -0.38
CA VAL A 186 -16.67 -2.71 -0.01
C VAL A 186 -17.20 -3.32 1.28
N CYS A 187 -17.41 -2.51 2.30
CA CYS A 187 -18.00 -2.91 3.57
C CYS A 187 -19.52 -3.01 3.41
N ILE A 188 -20.09 -4.12 3.90
CA ILE A 188 -21.54 -4.41 3.88
C ILE A 188 -22.13 -4.12 5.25
#